data_AF-A0AA43FDV7-F1
#
_entry.id   AF-A0AA43FDV7-F1
#
_cell.length_a   1.000
_cell.length_b   1.000
_cell.length_c   1.000
_cell.angle_alpha   90.00
_cell.angle_beta   90.00
_cell.angle_gamma   90.00
#
_symmetry.space_group_name_H-M   'P 1'
#
loop_
_entity.id
_entity.type
_entity.pdbx_description
1 polymer ?
#
loop_
_entity_poly.entity_id
_entity_poly.type
_entity_poly.pdbx_seq_one_letter_code
_entity_poly.pdbx_strand_id
1 'polypeptide(L)'
;VTPATRAILERVFEVIVRSDQSTRQIYIGGTARMTSVWEDFSAVNRVLEVLEREATLLALMISTHPGTSIRIGEEIPGPAGRDLAVVSSSYELASGSAGSIGVVGPMAMDYRRTIKIIEEVRDGLVDRLGS
;
A
#
# COMPACT_ATOMS: atom_id res chain seq x y z
N VAL A 1 -13.65 -13.81 -0.96
CA VAL A 1 -13.14 -12.81 0.01
C VAL A 1 -13.12 -13.42 1.40
N THR A 2 -11.93 -13.56 2.01
CA THR A 2 -11.85 -14.08 3.39
C THR A 2 -12.39 -13.04 4.40
N PRO A 3 -12.78 -13.43 5.62
CA PRO A 3 -13.22 -12.46 6.65
C PRO A 3 -12.18 -11.37 6.93
N ALA A 4 -10.89 -11.73 6.88
CA ALA A 4 -9.80 -10.78 7.05
C ALA A 4 -9.71 -9.79 5.87
N THR A 5 -9.83 -10.27 4.62
CA THR A 5 -9.84 -9.40 3.43
C THR A 5 -11.03 -8.42 3.48
N ARG A 6 -12.21 -8.88 3.94
CA ARG A 6 -13.41 -8.04 4.08
C ARG A 6 -13.18 -6.89 5.07
N ALA A 7 -12.60 -7.18 6.23
CA ALA A 7 -12.32 -6.16 7.23
C ALA A 7 -11.33 -5.09 6.71
N ILE A 8 -10.33 -5.50 5.92
CA ILE A 8 -9.40 -4.57 5.26
C ILE A 8 -10.16 -3.69 4.27
N LEU A 9 -11.00 -4.29 3.43
CA LEU A 9 -11.79 -3.56 2.42
C LEU A 9 -12.74 -2.54 3.05
N GLU A 10 -13.42 -2.90 4.14
CA GLU A 10 -14.28 -1.99 4.89
C GLU A 10 -13.51 -0.78 5.43
N ARG A 11 -12.32 -1.02 5.99
CA ARG A 11 -11.48 0.06 6.53
C ARG A 11 -10.96 0.99 5.44
N VAL A 12 -10.49 0.42 4.32
CA VAL A 12 -10.01 1.20 3.17
C VAL A 12 -11.14 2.05 2.57
N PHE A 13 -12.33 1.48 2.41
CA PHE A 13 -13.49 2.20 1.91
C PHE A 13 -13.92 3.35 2.84
N GLU A 14 -14.02 3.10 4.15
CA GLU A 14 -14.37 4.12 5.15
C GLU A 14 -13.40 5.31 5.09
N VAL A 15 -12.12 5.03 4.91
CA VAL A 15 -11.08 6.06 4.75
C VAL A 15 -11.32 6.86 3.49
N ILE A 16 -11.42 6.20 2.32
CA ILE A 16 -11.54 6.88 1.02
C ILE A 16 -12.76 7.81 0.99
N VAL A 17 -13.91 7.36 1.52
CA VAL A 17 -15.14 8.17 1.58
C VAL A 17 -14.98 9.38 2.51
N ARG A 18 -14.24 9.25 3.62
CA ARG A 18 -13.94 10.39 4.51
C ARG A 18 -12.91 11.35 3.93
N SER A 19 -12.03 10.86 3.05
CA SER A 19 -11.00 11.67 2.41
C SER A 19 -11.56 12.75 1.49
N ASP A 20 -12.78 12.60 0.97
CA ASP A 20 -13.44 13.60 0.11
C ASP A 20 -13.57 14.99 0.79
N GLN A 21 -13.43 15.06 2.12
CA GLN A 21 -13.42 16.32 2.88
C GLN A 21 -12.02 16.81 3.30
N SER A 22 -10.94 16.13 2.92
CA SER A 22 -9.57 16.51 3.26
C SER A 22 -8.66 16.49 2.03
N THR A 23 -7.75 17.46 1.90
CA THR A 23 -6.75 17.52 0.81
C THR A 23 -5.71 16.39 0.83
N ARG A 24 -5.87 15.38 1.71
CA ARG A 24 -4.86 14.36 1.96
C ARG A 24 -4.92 13.25 0.90
N GLN A 25 -3.88 13.16 0.08
CA GLN A 25 -3.79 12.24 -1.06
C GLN A 25 -3.31 10.83 -0.70
N ILE A 26 -2.82 10.61 0.53
CA ILE A 26 -2.33 9.32 1.01
C ILE A 26 -2.95 8.98 2.36
N TYR A 27 -3.34 7.71 2.51
CA TYR A 27 -3.65 7.10 3.78
C TYR A 27 -2.69 5.94 4.09
N ILE A 28 -2.23 5.87 5.34
CA ILE A 28 -1.30 4.83 5.82
C ILE A 28 -1.93 4.15 7.03
N GLY A 29 -1.99 2.82 7.01
CA GLY A 29 -2.43 2.00 8.12
C GLY A 29 -1.38 0.96 8.50
N GLY A 30 -1.44 0.43 9.72
CA GLY A 30 -0.60 -0.68 10.17
C GLY A 30 0.78 -0.31 10.74
N THR A 31 1.11 0.98 10.83
CA THR A 31 2.38 1.47 11.42
C THR A 31 2.62 0.95 12.85
N ALA A 32 1.56 0.86 13.66
CA ALA A 32 1.62 0.29 15.01
C ALA A 32 2.07 -1.19 15.07
N ARG A 33 2.08 -1.90 13.94
CA ARG A 33 2.50 -3.30 13.84
C ARG A 33 3.94 -3.48 13.34
N MET A 34 4.65 -2.41 12.99
CA MET A 34 5.98 -2.50 12.35
C MET A 34 6.99 -3.28 13.19
N THR A 35 7.00 -3.08 14.51
CA THR A 35 7.91 -3.80 15.43
C THR A 35 7.64 -5.31 15.51
N SER A 36 6.49 -5.79 15.00
CA SER A 36 6.19 -7.23 14.88
C SER A 36 6.60 -7.82 13.53
N VAL A 37 6.96 -6.96 12.57
CA VAL A 37 7.27 -7.34 11.18
C VAL A 37 8.77 -7.18 10.89
N TRP A 38 9.41 -6.17 11.49
CA TRP A 38 10.86 -5.97 11.46
C TRP A 38 11.45 -6.19 12.85
N GLU A 39 12.51 -6.99 12.92
CA GLU A 39 13.20 -7.30 14.18
C GLU A 39 14.18 -6.18 14.59
N ASP A 40 14.78 -5.47 13.61
CA ASP A 40 15.74 -4.38 13.85
C ASP A 40 15.02 -3.02 13.95
N PHE A 41 15.18 -2.33 15.07
CA PHE A 41 14.68 -0.97 15.26
C PHE A 41 15.26 0.03 14.25
N SER A 42 16.48 -0.17 13.79
CA SER A 42 17.10 0.67 12.78
C SER A 42 16.37 0.53 11.45
N ALA A 43 15.94 -0.68 11.09
CA ALA A 43 15.09 -0.94 9.93
C ALA A 43 13.73 -0.25 10.08
N VAL A 44 13.09 -0.38 11.24
CA VAL A 44 11.82 0.31 11.55
C VAL A 44 11.96 1.83 11.36
N ASN A 45 13.02 2.44 11.90
CA ASN A 45 13.26 3.87 11.77
C ASN A 45 13.43 4.29 10.29
N ARG A 46 14.21 3.55 9.50
CA ARG A 46 14.39 3.84 8.07
C ARG A 46 13.08 3.73 7.28
N VAL A 47 12.22 2.77 7.63
CA VAL A 47 10.89 2.67 7.02
C VAL A 47 10.00 3.84 7.44
N LEU A 48 10.00 4.23 8.72
CA LEU A 48 9.25 5.39 9.20
C LEU A 48 9.67 6.69 8.49
N GLU A 49 10.96 6.89 8.25
CA GLU A 49 11.46 8.05 7.47
C GLU A 49 10.87 8.11 6.06
N VAL A 50 10.60 6.97 5.42
CA VAL A 50 9.90 6.92 4.12
C VAL A 50 8.43 7.26 4.30
N LEU A 51 7.78 6.73 5.35
CA LEU A 51 6.36 6.98 5.61
C LEU A 51 6.04 8.44 5.94
N GLU A 52 6.97 9.17 6.54
CA GLU A 52 6.84 10.62 6.81
C GLU A 52 6.93 11.48 5.54
N ARG A 53 7.55 10.96 4.47
CA ARG A 53 7.77 11.68 3.22
C ARG A 53 6.72 11.29 2.18
N GLU A 54 5.61 12.01 2.17
CA GLU A 54 4.48 11.73 1.26
C GLU A 54 4.90 11.65 -0.22
N ALA A 55 5.79 12.54 -0.69
CA ALA A 55 6.30 12.51 -2.06
C ALA A 55 7.06 11.22 -2.40
N THR A 56 7.84 10.68 -1.45
CA THR A 56 8.56 9.43 -1.63
C THR A 56 7.57 8.27 -1.71
N LEU A 57 6.57 8.23 -0.84
CA LEU A 57 5.52 7.22 -0.90
C LEU A 57 4.73 7.26 -2.22
N LEU A 58 4.31 8.43 -2.68
CA LEU A 58 3.62 8.57 -3.97
C LEU A 58 4.48 7.99 -5.11
N ALA A 59 5.77 8.32 -5.14
CA ALA A 59 6.67 7.81 -6.16
C ALA A 59 6.87 6.28 -6.10
N LEU A 60 6.73 5.66 -4.94
CA LEU A 60 6.76 4.19 -4.78
C LEU A 60 5.44 3.53 -5.20
N MET A 61 4.32 4.23 -5.07
CA MET A 61 2.99 3.72 -5.34
C MET A 61 2.54 3.91 -6.79
N ILE A 62 3.09 4.89 -7.51
CA ILE A 62 2.84 5.12 -8.93
C ILE A 62 3.50 4.00 -9.74
N SER A 63 2.68 3.16 -10.38
CA SER A 63 3.12 2.20 -11.39
C SER A 63 2.91 2.78 -12.78
N THR A 64 3.93 2.68 -13.65
CA THR A 64 3.83 3.01 -15.08
C THR A 64 3.21 1.88 -15.91
N HIS A 65 2.98 0.72 -15.30
CA HIS A 65 2.43 -0.47 -15.95
C HIS A 65 1.09 -0.86 -15.33
N PRO A 66 0.11 -1.29 -16.14
CA PRO A 66 -1.15 -1.84 -15.64
C PRO A 66 -0.91 -3.06 -14.73
N GLY A 67 -1.69 -3.18 -13.66
CA GLY A 67 -1.69 -4.37 -12.80
C GLY A 67 -0.95 -4.20 -11.47
N THR A 68 -0.40 -5.29 -10.95
CA THR A 68 0.32 -5.34 -9.67
C THR A 68 1.82 -5.17 -9.92
N SER A 69 2.44 -4.19 -9.25
CA SER A 69 3.86 -3.88 -9.31
C SER A 69 4.55 -4.24 -7.99
N ILE A 70 5.82 -4.62 -8.07
CA ILE A 70 6.65 -4.96 -6.92
C ILE A 70 7.96 -4.18 -7.05
N ARG A 71 8.34 -3.49 -5.99
CA ARG A 71 9.64 -2.80 -5.87
C ARG A 71 10.39 -3.38 -4.70
N ILE A 72 11.60 -3.88 -4.91
CA ILE A 72 12.37 -4.58 -3.88
C ILE A 72 13.75 -3.95 -3.75
N GLY A 73 14.18 -3.70 -2.51
CA GLY A 73 15.60 -3.51 -2.27
C GLY A 73 16.13 -2.23 -2.91
N GLU A 74 17.13 -2.43 -3.76
CA GLU A 74 17.84 -1.38 -4.49
C GLU A 74 16.96 -0.60 -5.51
N GLU A 75 15.77 -1.11 -5.84
CA GLU A 75 14.77 -0.39 -6.66
C GLU A 75 14.08 0.75 -5.91
N ILE A 76 14.26 0.81 -4.58
CA ILE A 76 13.74 1.84 -3.69
C ILE A 76 14.91 2.80 -3.35
N PRO A 77 14.83 4.07 -3.76
CA PRO A 77 15.92 5.02 -3.52
C PRO A 77 16.19 5.25 -2.04
N GLY A 78 17.47 5.40 -1.71
CA GLY A 78 17.92 5.78 -0.36
C GLY A 78 18.11 4.59 0.60
N PRO A 79 18.43 4.87 1.87
CA PRO A 79 18.85 3.86 2.84
C PRO A 79 17.73 2.87 3.21
N ALA A 80 16.46 3.26 3.06
CA ALA A 80 15.30 2.45 3.38
C ALA A 80 15.10 1.25 2.44
N GLY A 81 15.62 1.33 1.21
CA GLY A 81 15.60 0.20 0.28
C GLY A 81 16.28 -1.05 0.84
N ARG A 82 17.20 -0.91 1.79
CA ARG A 82 17.86 -2.05 2.45
C ARG A 82 16.94 -2.93 3.27
N ASP A 83 15.76 -2.43 3.66
CA ASP A 83 14.91 -3.10 4.64
C ASP A 83 13.47 -3.28 4.18
N LEU A 84 13.09 -2.68 3.06
CA LEU A 84 11.71 -2.70 2.61
C LEU A 84 11.55 -3.11 1.15
N ALA A 85 10.37 -3.65 0.88
CA ALA A 85 9.80 -3.84 -0.42
C ALA A 85 8.38 -3.27 -0.42
N VAL A 86 7.92 -2.87 -1.60
CA VAL A 86 6.58 -2.32 -1.83
C VAL A 86 5.88 -3.17 -2.87
N VAL A 87 4.71 -3.69 -2.53
CA VAL A 87 3.78 -4.27 -3.51
C VAL A 87 2.64 -3.29 -3.69
N SER A 88 2.34 -2.87 -4.91
CA SER A 88 1.28 -1.92 -5.20
C SER A 88 0.41 -2.38 -6.37
N SER A 89 -0.84 -1.94 -6.43
CA SER A 89 -1.69 -2.14 -7.60
C SER A 89 -2.57 -0.91 -7.81
N SER A 90 -2.56 -0.42 -9.03
CA SER A 90 -3.40 0.69 -9.46
C SER A 90 -4.82 0.21 -9.77
N TYR A 91 -5.81 1.07 -9.54
CA TYR A 91 -7.19 0.86 -9.94
C TYR A 91 -7.73 2.09 -10.66
N GLU A 92 -8.67 1.84 -11.56
CA GLU A 92 -9.41 2.87 -12.29
C GLU A 92 -10.90 2.55 -12.18
N LEU A 93 -11.71 3.56 -11.91
CA LEU A 93 -13.17 3.46 -11.85
C LEU A 93 -13.77 3.88 -13.19
N ALA A 94 -14.97 3.40 -13.49
CA ALA A 94 -15.71 3.81 -14.69
C ALA A 94 -16.00 5.32 -14.72
N SER A 95 -16.01 5.99 -13.57
CA SER A 95 -16.13 7.46 -13.45
C SER A 95 -14.90 8.23 -13.95
N GLY A 96 -13.79 7.56 -14.24
CA GLY A 96 -12.50 8.16 -14.58
C GLY A 96 -11.63 8.51 -13.36
N SER A 97 -12.12 8.27 -12.13
CA SER A 97 -11.29 8.37 -10.92
C SER A 97 -10.31 7.20 -10.84
N ALA A 98 -9.06 7.47 -10.45
CA ALA A 98 -8.02 6.45 -10.34
C ALA A 98 -7.25 6.58 -9.02
N GLY A 99 -6.62 5.49 -8.60
CA GLY A 99 -5.80 5.46 -7.40
C GLY A 99 -4.89 4.24 -7.36
N SER A 100 -4.14 4.10 -6.25
CA SER A 100 -3.25 2.97 -6.02
C SER A 100 -3.37 2.50 -4.58
N ILE A 101 -3.37 1.18 -4.38
CA ILE A 101 -3.29 0.55 -3.06
C ILE A 101 -2.00 -0.27 -2.99
N GLY A 102 -1.46 -0.45 -1.78
CA GLY A 102 -0.20 -1.16 -1.64
C GLY A 102 0.14 -1.54 -0.21
N VAL A 103 1.15 -2.39 -0.11
CA VAL A 103 1.71 -2.91 1.14
C VAL A 103 3.20 -2.61 1.16
N VAL A 104 3.63 -1.92 2.21
CA VAL A 104 5.03 -1.74 2.57
C VAL A 104 5.40 -2.82 3.58
N GLY A 105 6.44 -3.60 3.30
CA GLY A 105 6.85 -4.71 4.15
C GLY A 105 8.34 -5.05 4.00
N PRO A 106 8.85 -6.02 4.76
CA PRO A 106 10.25 -6.45 4.69
C PRO A 106 10.53 -7.17 3.37
N MET A 107 11.78 -7.16 2.91
CA MET A 107 12.18 -7.76 1.64
C MET A 107 11.90 -9.27 1.53
N ALA A 108 11.82 -9.98 2.67
CA ALA A 108 11.54 -11.41 2.72
C ALA A 108 10.03 -11.75 2.91
N MET A 109 9.12 -10.78 2.73
CA MET A 109 7.69 -11.02 2.91
C MET A 109 7.15 -12.14 2.00
N ASP A 110 6.00 -12.72 2.36
CA ASP A 110 5.28 -13.66 1.51
C ASP A 110 4.60 -12.91 0.34
N TYR A 111 5.35 -12.70 -0.75
CA TYR A 111 4.87 -11.99 -1.93
C TYR A 111 3.63 -12.65 -2.55
N ARG A 112 3.57 -13.98 -2.60
CA ARG A 112 2.43 -14.70 -3.17
C ARG A 112 1.15 -14.35 -2.41
N ARG A 113 1.20 -14.37 -1.08
CA ARG A 113 0.06 -14.00 -0.24
C ARG A 113 -0.26 -12.51 -0.34
N THR A 114 0.75 -11.64 -0.31
CA THR A 114 0.57 -10.18 -0.37
C THR A 114 -0.06 -9.74 -1.67
N ILE A 115 0.42 -10.24 -2.82
CA ILE A 115 -0.15 -9.96 -4.15
C ILE A 115 -1.62 -10.35 -4.19
N LYS A 116 -1.95 -11.58 -3.76
CA LYS A 116 -3.32 -12.06 -3.75
C LYS A 116 -4.25 -11.17 -2.90
N ILE A 117 -3.78 -10.75 -1.72
CA ILE A 117 -4.57 -9.86 -0.84
C ILE A 117 -4.79 -8.50 -1.50
N ILE A 118 -3.75 -7.90 -2.07
CA ILE A 118 -3.86 -6.61 -2.76
C ILE A 118 -4.84 -6.70 -3.92
N GLU A 119 -4.76 -7.74 -4.74
CA GLU A 119 -5.68 -7.93 -5.87
C GLU A 119 -7.12 -8.11 -5.41
N GLU A 120 -7.37 -8.94 -4.39
CA GLU A 120 -8.72 -9.10 -3.82
C GLU A 120 -9.27 -7.78 -3.25
N VAL A 121 -8.43 -6.96 -2.61
CA VAL A 121 -8.84 -5.65 -2.06
C VAL A 121 -9.08 -4.64 -3.18
N ARG A 122 -8.23 -4.63 -4.22
CA ARG A 122 -8.37 -3.77 -5.39
C ARG A 122 -9.71 -4.03 -6.08
N ASP A 123 -9.98 -5.30 -6.39
CA ASP A 123 -11.19 -5.68 -7.13
C ASP A 123 -12.44 -5.34 -6.29
N GLY A 124 -12.42 -5.67 -4.99
CA GLY A 124 -13.52 -5.30 -4.09
C GLY A 124 -13.72 -3.79 -3.91
N LEU A 125 -12.67 -2.99 -4.11
CA LEU A 125 -12.76 -1.53 -4.06
C LEU A 125 -13.36 -0.98 -5.35
N VAL A 126 -12.95 -1.50 -6.51
CA VAL A 126 -13.54 -1.15 -7.82
C VAL A 126 -15.02 -1.50 -7.82
N ASP A 127 -15.40 -2.67 -7.33
CA ASP A 127 -16.80 -3.10 -7.26
C ASP A 127 -17.66 -2.17 -6.39
N ARG A 128 -17.12 -1.65 -5.26
CA ARG A 128 -17.85 -0.81 -4.30
C ARG A 128 -17.85 0.68 -4.63
N LEU A 129 -16.81 1.19 -5.29
CA LEU A 129 -16.72 2.59 -5.69
C LEU A 129 -17.26 2.82 -7.10
N GLY A 130 -17.30 1.77 -7.93
CA GLY A 130 -17.88 1.79 -9.27
C GLY A 130 -19.39 1.55 -9.31
N SER A 131 -19.97 1.04 -8.22
CA SER A 131 -21.43 0.90 -8.02
C SER A 131 -22.05 2.19 -7.52
#